data_AF-A0A7J9HY75-F1
#
_entry.id   AF-A0A7J9HY75-F1
#
_cell.length_a   1.000
_cell.length_b   1.000
_cell.length_c   1.000
_cell.angle_alpha   90.00
_cell.angle_beta   90.00
_cell.angle_gamma   90.00
#
_symmetry.space_group_name_H-M   'P 1'
#
loop_
_entity.id
_entity.type
_entity.pdbx_description
1 polymer ?
#
loop_
_entity_poly.entity_id
_entity_poly.type
_entity_poly.pdbx_seq_one_letter_code
_entity_poly.pdbx_strand_id
1 'polypeptide(L)'
;MYSLHAYVFIAQDFTTQVALYTHHQCIVEFIMTEAFADGAIFLISDYNPRQNEDNILARMIDHKEAIISHLSWASLFLGFHTLGLYVHNDVVLAFGTLEKQILIEPIFAQWIQFAHGKTSYRFDVLLSSTNGQAFNAGRSIWLPGWLNDVNENSNSLFLTIVK
;
A
#
# COMPACT_ATOMS: atom_id res chain seq x y z
N MET A 1 12.42 -3.74 1.18
CA MET A 1 13.37 -4.87 1.24
C MET A 1 12.95 -6.04 0.36
N TYR A 2 11.66 -6.40 0.31
CA TYR A 2 11.23 -7.57 -0.44
C TYR A 2 11.21 -7.37 -1.97
N SER A 3 10.95 -6.17 -2.49
CA SER A 3 10.87 -5.89 -3.94
C SER A 3 12.18 -5.44 -4.58
N LEU A 4 13.04 -4.78 -3.80
CA LEU A 4 14.37 -4.34 -4.20
C LEU A 4 15.35 -4.90 -3.16
N HIS A 5 16.08 -5.93 -3.55
CA HIS A 5 17.01 -6.64 -2.68
C HIS A 5 18.35 -5.91 -2.62
N ALA A 6 18.79 -5.55 -1.42
CA ALA A 6 20.07 -4.88 -1.20
C ALA A 6 21.24 -5.85 -0.92
N TYR A 7 20.93 -7.14 -0.68
CA TYR A 7 21.91 -8.16 -0.31
C TYR A 7 22.03 -9.21 -1.40
N VAL A 8 23.26 -9.65 -1.67
CA VAL A 8 23.52 -10.70 -2.66
C VAL A 8 22.87 -12.02 -2.21
N PHE A 9 22.25 -12.74 -3.13
CA PHE A 9 21.59 -14.04 -2.94
C PHE A 9 20.35 -14.06 -2.02
N ILE A 10 19.95 -12.95 -1.39
CA ILE A 10 18.78 -12.94 -0.50
C ILE A 10 17.46 -13.27 -1.23
N ALA A 11 17.40 -13.03 -2.54
CA ALA A 11 16.26 -13.41 -3.38
C ALA A 11 16.04 -14.93 -3.46
N GLN A 12 17.06 -15.73 -3.15
CA GLN A 12 17.02 -17.20 -3.19
C GLN A 12 16.72 -17.79 -1.81
N ASP A 13 16.93 -17.03 -0.73
CA ASP A 13 16.60 -17.45 0.63
C ASP A 13 15.24 -16.91 1.06
N PHE A 14 14.20 -17.68 0.72
CA PHE A 14 12.82 -17.34 1.02
C PHE A 14 12.53 -17.24 2.52
N THR A 15 13.16 -18.09 3.34
CA THR A 15 12.95 -18.09 4.79
C THR A 15 13.45 -16.79 5.40
N THR A 16 14.67 -16.38 5.03
CA THR A 16 15.23 -15.10 5.49
C THR A 16 14.43 -13.91 4.97
N GLN A 17 13.96 -13.95 3.73
CA GLN A 17 13.15 -12.86 3.16
C GLN A 17 11.82 -12.68 3.92
N VAL A 18 11.11 -13.78 4.19
CA VAL A 18 9.85 -13.75 4.96
C VAL A 18 10.11 -13.31 6.39
N ALA A 19 11.15 -13.85 7.04
CA ALA A 19 11.52 -13.49 8.40
C ALA A 19 11.82 -11.98 8.52
N LEU A 20 12.62 -11.42 7.61
CA LEU A 20 12.94 -10.00 7.59
C LEU A 20 11.72 -9.13 7.34
N TYR A 21 10.86 -9.52 6.39
CA TYR A 21 9.63 -8.76 6.11
C TYR A 21 8.73 -8.72 7.34
N THR A 22 8.39 -9.89 7.90
CA THR A 22 7.52 -9.99 9.07
C THR A 22 8.11 -9.29 10.29
N HIS A 23 9.41 -9.48 10.55
CA HIS A 23 10.12 -8.82 11.66
C HIS A 23 9.98 -7.30 11.59
N HIS A 24 10.23 -6.69 10.43
CA HIS A 24 10.13 -5.24 10.28
C HIS A 24 8.69 -4.75 10.36
N GLN A 25 7.71 -5.49 9.82
CA GLN A 25 6.30 -5.11 9.95
C GLN A 25 5.84 -5.14 11.41
N CYS A 26 6.18 -6.18 12.18
CA CYS A 26 5.83 -6.23 13.60
C CYS A 26 6.49 -5.12 14.41
N ILE A 27 7.74 -4.76 14.11
CA ILE A 27 8.40 -3.62 14.75
C ILE A 27 7.68 -2.30 14.41
N VAL A 28 7.29 -2.10 13.15
CA VAL A 28 6.54 -0.91 12.73
C VAL A 28 5.22 -0.82 13.48
N GLU A 29 4.47 -1.92 13.62
CA GLU A 29 3.23 -1.94 14.39
C GLU A 29 3.43 -1.54 15.86
N PHE A 30 4.51 -2.02 16.48
CA PHE A 30 4.86 -1.65 17.86
C PHE A 30 5.18 -0.15 17.98
N ILE A 31 6.08 0.35 17.14
CA ILE A 31 6.49 1.76 17.16
C ILE A 31 5.32 2.69 16.83
N MET A 32 4.45 2.33 15.89
CA MET A 32 3.27 3.13 15.54
C MET A 32 2.29 3.20 16.72
N THR A 33 2.06 2.09 17.41
CA THR A 33 1.19 2.08 18.61
C THR A 33 1.80 2.88 19.77
N GLU A 34 3.11 2.74 19.99
CA GLU A 34 3.87 3.50 20.99
C GLU A 34 3.79 5.02 20.71
N ALA A 35 3.95 5.45 19.46
CA ALA A 35 3.82 6.86 19.08
C ALA A 35 2.45 7.45 19.42
N PHE A 36 1.36 6.70 19.26
CA PHE A 36 0.02 7.14 19.68
C PHE A 36 -0.16 7.12 21.20
N ALA A 37 0.42 6.14 21.89
CA ALA A 37 0.38 6.07 23.35
C ALA A 37 1.11 7.27 23.97
N ASP A 38 2.32 7.58 23.50
CA ASP A 38 3.09 8.75 23.93
C ASP A 38 2.40 10.05 23.55
N GLY A 39 1.77 10.12 22.37
CA GLY A 39 0.93 11.25 21.99
C GLY A 39 -0.23 11.48 22.96
N ALA A 40 -0.89 10.42 23.44
CA ALA A 40 -1.95 10.53 24.44
C ALA A 40 -1.40 10.94 25.83
N ILE A 41 -0.24 10.41 26.23
CA ILE A 41 0.45 10.82 27.47
C ILE A 41 0.79 12.31 27.42
N PHE A 42 1.34 12.80 26.30
CA PHE A 42 1.62 14.22 26.08
C PHE A 42 0.36 15.08 26.25
N LEU A 43 -0.77 14.67 25.66
CA LEU A 43 -2.04 15.41 25.75
C LEU A 43 -2.59 15.51 27.18
N ILE A 44 -2.24 14.58 28.07
CA ILE A 44 -2.70 14.56 29.46
C ILE A 44 -1.70 15.27 30.38
N SER A 45 -0.42 14.96 30.25
CA SER A 45 0.61 15.36 31.20
C SER A 45 1.23 16.72 30.88
N ASP A 46 1.47 17.00 29.60
CA ASP A 46 2.35 18.10 29.16
C ASP A 46 1.63 19.16 28.34
N TYR A 47 0.45 18.86 27.78
CA TYR A 47 -0.30 19.80 26.96
C TYR A 47 -0.91 20.93 27.81
N ASN A 48 -0.56 22.18 27.46
CA ASN A 48 -1.10 23.38 28.08
C ASN A 48 -2.04 24.13 27.11
N PRO A 49 -3.37 24.13 27.35
CA PRO A 49 -4.33 24.80 26.47
C PRO A 49 -4.10 26.31 26.32
N ARG A 50 -3.62 26.99 27.37
CA ARG A 50 -3.42 28.45 27.34
C ARG A 50 -2.23 28.86 26.50
N GLN A 51 -1.19 28.03 26.45
CA GLN A 51 -0.01 28.29 25.63
C GLN A 51 -0.22 27.90 24.16
N ASN A 52 -1.24 27.07 23.88
CA ASN A 52 -1.53 26.52 22.57
C ASN A 52 -2.84 27.08 21.98
N GLU A 53 -3.35 28.18 22.54
CA GLU A 53 -4.56 28.84 22.06
C GLU A 53 -4.42 29.22 20.58
N ASP A 54 -5.50 29.04 19.81
CA ASP A 54 -5.61 29.31 18.37
C ASP A 54 -4.62 28.59 17.42
N ASN A 55 -3.82 27.65 17.93
CA ASN A 55 -2.92 26.87 17.09
C ASN A 55 -3.63 25.69 16.40
N ILE A 56 -2.93 25.01 15.49
CA ILE A 56 -3.50 23.87 14.74
C ILE A 56 -3.91 22.71 15.66
N LEU A 57 -3.20 22.49 16.76
CA LEU A 57 -3.45 21.38 17.68
C LEU A 57 -4.71 21.64 18.51
N ALA A 58 -4.88 22.85 19.04
CA ALA A 58 -6.10 23.27 19.73
C ALA A 58 -7.31 23.14 18.79
N ARG A 59 -7.18 23.66 17.56
CA ARG A 59 -8.23 23.53 16.54
C ARG A 59 -8.60 22.07 16.28
N MET A 60 -7.63 21.16 16.14
CA MET A 60 -7.89 19.73 15.96
C MET A 60 -8.68 19.11 17.12
N ILE A 61 -8.36 19.49 18.37
CA ILE A 61 -9.06 19.00 19.56
C ILE A 61 -10.52 19.50 19.56
N ASP A 62 -10.77 20.74 19.15
CA ASP A 62 -12.13 21.33 19.13
C ASP A 62 -13.10 20.59 18.20
N HIS A 63 -12.62 20.01 17.10
CA HIS A 63 -13.43 19.23 16.17
C HIS A 63 -13.12 17.73 16.17
N LYS A 64 -12.58 17.19 17.28
CA LYS A 64 -12.21 15.77 17.41
C LYS A 64 -13.37 14.81 17.11
N GLU A 65 -14.60 15.18 17.45
CA GLU A 65 -15.78 14.34 17.21
C GLU A 65 -16.05 14.13 15.70
N ALA A 66 -15.77 15.15 14.88
CA ALA A 66 -15.87 15.02 13.42
C ALA A 66 -14.80 14.06 12.88
N ILE A 67 -13.57 14.13 13.40
CA ILE A 67 -12.48 13.22 13.00
C ILE A 67 -12.83 11.78 13.38
N ILE A 68 -13.25 11.55 14.64
CA ILE A 68 -13.60 10.22 15.16
C ILE A 68 -14.78 9.63 14.39
N SER A 69 -15.82 10.41 14.10
CA SER A 69 -17.00 9.93 13.36
C SER A 69 -16.68 9.53 11.92
N HIS A 70 -15.86 10.30 11.20
CA HIS A 70 -15.44 9.93 9.84
C HIS A 70 -14.55 8.69 9.83
N LEU A 71 -13.65 8.55 10.81
CA LEU A 71 -12.82 7.35 10.94
C LEU A 71 -13.68 6.11 11.24
N SER A 72 -14.67 6.24 12.14
CA SER A 72 -15.63 5.18 12.44
C SER A 72 -16.42 4.76 11.19
N TRP A 73 -16.92 5.74 10.43
CA TRP A 73 -17.61 5.48 9.17
C TRP A 73 -16.72 4.73 8.17
N ALA A 74 -15.46 5.17 7.98
CA ALA A 74 -14.53 4.51 7.08
C ALA A 74 -14.23 3.06 7.51
N SER A 75 -14.01 2.82 8.80
CA SER A 75 -13.80 1.47 9.34
C SER A 75 -15.01 0.55 9.13
N LEU A 76 -16.22 1.05 9.38
CA LEU A 76 -17.46 0.29 9.17
C LEU A 76 -17.67 0.02 7.68
N PHE A 77 -17.50 1.04 6.83
CA PHE A 77 -17.64 0.91 5.39
C PHE A 77 -16.68 -0.16 4.84
N LEU A 78 -15.39 -0.06 5.16
CA LEU A 78 -14.41 -1.04 4.69
C LEU A 78 -14.69 -2.44 5.26
N GLY A 79 -15.02 -2.54 6.54
CA GLY A 79 -15.32 -3.81 7.20
C GLY A 79 -16.50 -4.55 6.58
N PHE A 80 -17.64 -3.87 6.41
CA PHE A 80 -18.84 -4.48 5.84
C PHE A 80 -18.65 -4.92 4.39
N HIS A 81 -18.05 -4.07 3.55
CA HIS A 81 -17.90 -4.40 2.13
C HIS A 81 -16.83 -5.46 1.89
N THR A 82 -15.70 -5.38 2.59
CA THR A 82 -14.60 -6.36 2.42
C THR A 82 -15.03 -7.73 2.92
N LEU A 83 -15.53 -7.81 4.16
CA LEU A 83 -15.99 -9.08 4.72
C LEU A 83 -17.20 -9.62 3.95
N GLY A 84 -18.13 -8.74 3.56
CA GLY A 84 -19.30 -9.13 2.76
C GLY A 84 -18.92 -9.76 1.42
N LEU A 85 -17.91 -9.22 0.73
CA LEU A 85 -17.40 -9.80 -0.51
C LEU A 85 -16.73 -11.16 -0.27
N TYR A 86 -15.94 -11.32 0.80
CA TYR A 86 -15.34 -12.61 1.14
C TYR A 86 -16.41 -13.67 1.41
N VAL A 87 -17.38 -13.36 2.29
CA VAL A 87 -18.47 -14.29 2.61
C VAL A 87 -19.32 -14.61 1.38
N HIS A 88 -19.65 -13.61 0.55
CA HIS A 88 -20.37 -13.84 -0.71
C HIS A 88 -19.62 -14.81 -1.62
N ASN A 89 -18.32 -14.59 -1.84
CA ASN A 89 -17.51 -15.43 -2.72
C ASN A 89 -17.35 -16.85 -2.17
N ASP A 90 -17.20 -17.02 -0.85
CA ASP A 90 -17.14 -18.34 -0.20
C ASP A 90 -18.46 -19.10 -0.33
N VAL A 91 -19.60 -18.42 -0.14
CA VAL A 91 -20.94 -19.03 -0.29
C VAL A 91 -21.21 -19.43 -1.74
N VAL A 92 -20.88 -18.55 -2.69
CA VAL A 92 -21.00 -18.83 -4.12
C VAL A 92 -20.11 -20.01 -4.55
N LEU A 93 -18.89 -20.07 -4.03
CA LEU A 93 -17.97 -21.20 -4.22
C LEU A 93 -18.55 -22.49 -3.65
N ALA A 94 -19.08 -22.46 -2.43
CA ALA A 94 -19.69 -23.62 -1.78
C ALA A 94 -20.91 -24.16 -2.55
N PHE A 95 -21.65 -23.29 -3.24
CA PHE A 95 -22.76 -23.68 -4.12
C PHE A 95 -22.33 -24.10 -5.53
N GLY A 96 -21.03 -24.07 -5.86
CA GLY A 96 -20.49 -24.55 -7.13
C GLY A 96 -20.74 -23.61 -8.32
N THR A 97 -21.15 -22.37 -8.09
CA THR A 97 -21.46 -21.38 -9.15
C THR A 97 -20.37 -20.31 -9.26
N LEU A 98 -19.15 -20.71 -9.62
CA LEU A 98 -17.95 -19.84 -9.64
C LEU A 98 -18.13 -18.55 -10.46
N GLU A 99 -18.94 -18.59 -11.51
CA GLU A 99 -19.23 -17.45 -12.39
C GLU A 99 -19.98 -16.30 -11.70
N LYS A 100 -20.54 -16.53 -10.51
CA LYS A 100 -21.26 -15.52 -9.72
C LYS A 100 -20.40 -14.84 -8.66
N GLN A 101 -19.10 -15.16 -8.62
CA GLN A 101 -18.17 -14.46 -7.75
C GLN A 101 -18.01 -13.01 -8.19
N ILE A 102 -17.83 -12.13 -7.21
CA ILE A 102 -17.52 -10.73 -7.47
C ILE A 102 -16.01 -10.59 -7.39
N LEU A 103 -15.38 -10.47 -8.56
CA LEU A 103 -13.96 -10.23 -8.72
C LEU A 103 -13.74 -8.77 -9.15
N ILE A 104 -13.09 -8.00 -8.30
CA ILE A 104 -12.80 -6.58 -8.56
C ILE A 104 -11.35 -6.46 -8.99
N GLU A 105 -11.11 -5.98 -10.21
CA GLU A 105 -9.77 -5.72 -10.69
C GLU A 105 -9.19 -4.44 -10.08
N PRO A 106 -7.94 -4.46 -9.56
CA PRO A 106 -7.31 -3.29 -8.96
C PRO A 106 -6.70 -2.39 -10.06
N ILE A 107 -7.55 -1.84 -10.93
CA ILE A 107 -7.13 -1.06 -12.11
C ILE A 107 -6.20 0.12 -11.75
N PHE A 108 -6.37 0.72 -10.58
CA PHE A 108 -5.51 1.82 -10.13
C PHE A 108 -4.11 1.34 -9.72
N ALA A 109 -4.01 0.17 -9.09
CA ALA A 109 -2.71 -0.41 -8.76
C ALA A 109 -2.00 -0.88 -10.03
N GLN A 110 -2.73 -1.50 -10.96
CA GLN A 110 -2.20 -1.84 -12.28
C GLN A 110 -1.73 -0.60 -13.04
N TRP A 111 -2.51 0.49 -13.01
CA TRP A 111 -2.14 1.78 -13.60
C TRP A 111 -0.79 2.29 -13.10
N ILE A 112 -0.55 2.19 -11.79
CA ILE A 112 0.75 2.54 -11.21
C ILE A 112 1.86 1.62 -11.75
N GLN A 113 1.63 0.32 -11.93
CA GLN A 113 2.62 -0.57 -12.55
C GLN A 113 2.98 -0.15 -13.99
N PHE A 114 2.00 0.29 -14.80
CA PHE A 114 2.25 0.80 -16.16
C PHE A 114 3.01 2.12 -16.16
N ALA A 115 2.60 3.04 -15.28
CA ALA A 115 3.28 4.31 -15.13
C ALA A 115 4.78 4.13 -14.82
N HIS A 116 5.13 3.03 -14.15
CA HIS A 116 6.50 2.61 -13.85
C HIS A 116 7.15 1.72 -14.94
N GLY A 117 6.53 1.50 -16.09
CA GLY A 117 7.14 0.82 -17.24
C GLY A 117 6.94 -0.70 -17.30
N LYS A 118 6.04 -1.26 -16.49
CA LYS A 118 5.60 -2.65 -16.65
C LYS A 118 4.73 -2.77 -17.90
N THR A 119 5.06 -3.69 -18.80
CA THR A 119 4.41 -3.83 -20.13
C THR A 119 3.42 -4.99 -20.22
N SER A 120 3.23 -5.71 -19.10
CA SER A 120 2.42 -6.94 -19.04
C SER A 120 0.93 -6.73 -19.32
N TYR A 121 0.44 -5.49 -19.22
CA TYR A 121 -0.93 -5.15 -19.57
C TYR A 121 -0.99 -3.95 -20.53
N ARG A 122 -2.08 -3.85 -21.29
CA ARG A 122 -2.19 -3.05 -22.52
C ARG A 122 -2.38 -1.53 -22.32
N PHE A 123 -1.72 -0.93 -21.34
CA PHE A 123 -1.76 0.51 -21.11
C PHE A 123 -0.43 1.17 -21.49
N ASP A 124 -0.53 2.16 -22.39
CA ASP A 124 0.62 2.91 -22.92
C ASP A 124 0.67 4.30 -22.26
N VAL A 125 1.28 4.40 -21.07
CA VAL A 125 1.25 5.60 -20.21
C VAL A 125 2.63 5.81 -19.58
N LEU A 126 3.13 7.04 -19.63
CA LEU A 126 4.40 7.47 -19.00
C LEU A 126 5.58 6.56 -19.40
N LEU A 127 6.15 5.79 -18.46
CA LEU A 127 7.34 4.98 -18.72
C LEU A 127 7.07 3.70 -19.51
N SER A 128 5.82 3.25 -19.64
CA SER A 128 5.50 2.17 -20.60
C SER A 128 5.46 2.68 -22.05
N SER A 129 5.31 4.00 -22.25
CA SER A 129 5.31 4.66 -23.56
C SER A 129 6.70 5.09 -23.98
N THR A 130 7.26 4.40 -24.98
CA THR A 130 8.59 4.67 -25.54
C THR A 130 8.71 6.06 -26.20
N ASN A 131 7.59 6.67 -26.58
CA ASN A 131 7.53 8.01 -27.16
C ASN A 131 7.32 9.12 -26.10
N GLY A 132 7.18 8.75 -24.82
CA GLY A 132 6.86 9.68 -23.74
C GLY A 132 8.07 10.55 -23.34
N GLN A 133 7.80 11.77 -22.90
CA GLN A 133 8.84 12.66 -22.37
C GLN A 133 9.56 12.04 -21.15
N ALA A 134 8.80 11.40 -20.26
CA ALA A 134 9.34 10.70 -19.09
C ALA A 134 10.30 9.56 -19.48
N PHE A 135 9.93 8.79 -20.50
CA PHE A 135 10.78 7.72 -21.04
C PHE A 135 12.07 8.30 -21.65
N ASN A 136 11.94 9.33 -22.49
CA ASN A 136 13.08 9.94 -23.18
C ASN A 136 14.08 10.57 -22.21
N ALA A 137 13.61 11.18 -21.12
CA ALA A 137 14.48 11.80 -20.12
C ALA A 137 15.36 10.78 -19.35
N GLY A 138 14.85 9.57 -19.09
CA GLY A 138 15.57 8.54 -18.31
C GLY A 138 16.39 7.56 -19.15
N ARG A 139 16.20 7.55 -20.48
CA ARG A 139 16.62 6.47 -21.39
C ARG A 139 18.12 6.13 -21.37
N SER A 140 18.99 7.07 -21.02
CA SER A 140 20.45 6.90 -21.14
C SER A 140 21.16 6.47 -19.86
N ILE A 141 20.50 6.51 -18.69
CA ILE A 141 21.17 6.32 -17.39
C ILE A 141 20.60 5.10 -16.65
N TRP A 142 19.45 5.27 -16.00
CA TRP A 142 18.89 4.26 -15.10
C TRP A 142 17.73 3.48 -15.72
N LEU A 143 17.03 4.08 -16.68
CA LEU A 143 15.77 3.55 -17.20
C LEU A 143 15.92 2.20 -17.92
N PRO A 144 16.97 1.93 -18.73
CA PRO A 144 17.13 0.61 -19.36
C PRO A 144 17.24 -0.53 -18.35
N GLY A 145 18.02 -0.35 -17.28
CA GLY A 145 18.16 -1.36 -16.21
C GLY A 145 16.84 -1.54 -15.45
N TRP A 146 16.19 -0.44 -15.09
CA TRP A 146 14.88 -0.47 -14.45
C TRP A 146 13.82 -1.21 -15.27
N LEU A 147 13.73 -0.92 -16.57
CA LEU A 147 12.75 -1.55 -17.46
C LEU A 147 13.03 -3.04 -17.67
N ASN A 148 14.30 -3.44 -17.65
CA ASN A 148 14.66 -4.85 -17.66
C ASN A 148 14.12 -5.53 -16.40
N ASP A 149 14.39 -4.97 -15.23
CA ASP A 149 14.05 -5.60 -13.95
C ASP A 149 12.53 -5.61 -13.69
N VAL A 150 11.80 -4.54 -14.02
CA VAL A 150 10.34 -4.45 -13.76
C VAL A 150 9.50 -5.38 -14.67
N ASN A 151 10.05 -5.76 -15.83
CA ASN A 151 9.41 -6.67 -16.78
C ASN A 151 9.87 -8.12 -16.62
N GLU A 152 10.81 -8.38 -15.71
CA GLU A 152 11.30 -9.72 -15.42
C GLU A 152 10.39 -10.42 -14.40
N ASN A 153 9.88 -11.61 -14.76
CA ASN A 153 8.95 -12.38 -13.92
C ASN A 153 9.65 -13.25 -12.86
N SER A 154 10.98 -13.27 -12.84
CA SER A 154 11.79 -14.09 -11.93
C SER A 154 12.08 -13.39 -10.59
N ASN A 155 11.75 -12.11 -10.47
CA ASN A 155 11.96 -11.30 -9.27
C ASN A 155 10.63 -10.87 -8.62
N SER A 156 10.73 -10.15 -7.51
CA SER A 156 9.61 -9.63 -6.72
C SER A 156 9.31 -8.14 -6.98
N LEU A 157 9.92 -7.53 -8.00
CA LEU A 157 9.71 -6.13 -8.34
C LEU A 157 8.37 -5.98 -9.07
N PHE A 158 7.46 -5.18 -8.47
CA PHE A 158 6.12 -4.96 -9.00
C PHE A 158 5.40 -6.25 -9.42
N LEU A 159 5.29 -7.22 -8.50
CA LEU A 159 4.54 -8.47 -8.74
C LEU A 159 3.19 -8.21 -9.39
N THR A 160 2.80 -9.09 -10.31
CA THR A 160 1.53 -8.99 -11.03
C THR A 160 0.37 -9.08 -10.03
N ILE A 161 -0.37 -7.98 -9.85
CA ILE A 161 -1.55 -7.91 -9.00
C ILE A 161 -2.76 -8.32 -9.85
N VAL A 162 -2.77 -9.63 -10.10
CA VAL A 162 -3.79 -10.48 -10.76
C VAL A 162 -4.10 -10.19 -12.23
N LYS A 163 -4.45 -11.28 -12.94
CA LYS A 163 -5.10 -11.34 -14.24
C LYS A 163 -6.42 -12.09 -14.08
#